data_AF-A0A934XWL0-F1
#
_entry.id   AF-A0A934XWL0-F1
#
_cell.length_a   1.000
_cell.length_b   1.000
_cell.length_c   1.000
_cell.angle_alpha   90.00
_cell.angle_beta   90.00
_cell.angle_gamma   90.00
#
_symmetry.space_group_name_H-M   'P 1'
#
loop_
_entity.id
_entity.type
_entity.pdbx_description
1 polymer ?
#
loop_
_entity_poly.entity_id
_entity_poly.type
_entity_poly.pdbx_seq_one_letter_code
_entity_poly.pdbx_strand_id
1 'polypeptide(L)'
;MIDQVRAKWAAKMAEPISAEDRAQFQEMITELTADGAEDAMYAKIEPDLLSFKETAALQMPMYVGMGRGILAAGVQQREDLSAEQKTQAMASIDAFAKWAESAQFADPALAKQAIGHICKAARDLNLKSMDELHALSFDEAVKRGDVLFIAMKNIFDVYGFKIDDVLASTKTEVTAQTGDSAKVKITYKMFETPLSFESEMVELDGPLVRQGFAGKPEEGFGRSARDGS
;
A
#
# COMPACT_ATOMS: atom_id res chain seq x y z
N MET A 1 -15.05 -12.69 -4.67
CA MET A 1 -14.15 -11.96 -3.75
C MET A 1 -14.45 -10.46 -3.74
N ILE A 2 -14.63 -9.81 -4.90
CA ILE A 2 -14.97 -8.38 -4.96
C ILE A 2 -16.30 -8.04 -4.27
N ASP A 3 -17.31 -8.93 -4.34
CA ASP A 3 -18.58 -8.72 -3.63
C ASP A 3 -18.43 -8.74 -2.11
N GLN A 4 -17.51 -9.55 -1.58
CA GLN A 4 -17.20 -9.55 -0.15
C GLN A 4 -16.50 -8.24 0.27
N VAL A 5 -15.62 -7.70 -0.58
CA VAL A 5 -14.96 -6.42 -0.33
C VAL A 5 -15.99 -5.28 -0.37
N ARG A 6 -16.90 -5.28 -1.36
CA ARG A 6 -18.02 -4.33 -1.47
C ARG A 6 -18.95 -4.40 -0.25
N ALA A 7 -19.30 -5.62 0.19
CA ALA A 7 -20.12 -5.81 1.38
C ALA A 7 -19.44 -5.31 2.66
N LYS A 8 -18.13 -5.57 2.82
CA LYS A 8 -17.33 -5.04 3.94
C LYS A 8 -17.23 -3.52 3.92
N TRP A 9 -17.05 -2.92 2.74
CA TRP A 9 -17.07 -1.47 2.56
C TRP A 9 -18.40 -0.87 3.02
N ALA A 10 -19.52 -1.42 2.52
CA ALA A 10 -20.85 -0.95 2.87
C ALA A 10 -21.12 -1.07 4.38
N ALA A 11 -20.74 -2.19 4.99
CA ALA A 11 -20.87 -2.38 6.44
C ALA A 11 -20.03 -1.36 7.23
N LYS A 12 -18.80 -1.07 6.78
CA LYS A 12 -17.91 -0.11 7.45
C LYS A 12 -18.43 1.33 7.35
N MET A 13 -18.93 1.72 6.18
CA MET A 13 -19.46 3.08 5.97
C MET A 13 -20.82 3.30 6.64
N ALA A 14 -21.55 2.23 6.97
CA ALA A 14 -22.78 2.29 7.75
C ALA A 14 -22.53 2.47 9.26
N GLU A 15 -21.29 2.34 9.75
CA GLU A 15 -20.98 2.60 11.15
C GLU A 15 -21.25 4.08 11.48
N PRO A 16 -21.88 4.37 12.64
CA PRO A 16 -22.17 5.74 13.02
C PRO A 16 -20.87 6.50 13.30
N ILE A 17 -20.73 7.64 12.62
CA ILE A 17 -19.62 8.56 12.84
C ILE A 17 -19.88 9.34 14.13
N SER A 18 -18.86 9.53 14.98
CA SER A 18 -19.00 10.39 16.15
C SER A 18 -19.01 11.87 15.75
N ALA A 19 -19.51 12.75 16.64
CA ALA A 19 -19.44 14.20 16.39
C ALA A 19 -17.99 14.72 16.42
N GLU A 20 -17.13 14.08 17.23
CA GLU A 20 -15.71 14.39 17.34
C GLU A 20 -14.97 14.07 16.04
N ASP A 21 -15.17 12.88 15.47
CA ASP A 21 -14.52 12.48 14.22
C ASP A 21 -14.93 13.40 13.06
N ARG A 22 -16.21 13.80 13.00
CA ARG A 22 -16.68 14.79 12.01
C ARG A 22 -15.94 16.11 12.14
N ALA A 23 -15.79 16.61 13.37
CA ALA A 23 -15.12 17.89 13.63
C ALA A 23 -13.63 17.82 13.26
N GLN A 24 -12.93 16.75 13.68
CA GLN A 24 -11.53 16.53 13.37
C GLN A 24 -11.28 16.42 11.86
N PHE A 25 -12.12 15.67 11.14
CA PHE A 25 -12.03 15.56 9.68
C PHE A 25 -12.24 16.91 9.01
N GLN A 26 -13.25 17.67 9.47
CA GLN A 26 -13.56 18.99 8.91
C GLN A 26 -12.39 19.96 9.11
N GLU A 27 -11.81 20.00 10.31
CA GLU A 27 -10.65 20.83 10.64
C GLU A 27 -9.46 20.48 9.74
N MET A 28 -9.12 19.20 9.67
CA MET A 28 -8.02 18.69 8.86
C MET A 28 -8.18 19.04 7.37
N ILE A 29 -9.34 18.76 6.77
CA ILE A 29 -9.57 19.07 5.35
C ILE A 29 -9.56 20.57 5.12
N THR A 30 -10.16 21.36 5.99
CA THR A 30 -10.17 22.83 5.85
C THR A 30 -8.76 23.38 5.89
N GLU A 31 -7.93 22.88 6.82
CA GLU A 31 -6.53 23.27 6.91
C GLU A 31 -5.72 22.85 5.68
N LEU A 32 -5.86 21.59 5.24
CA LEU A 32 -5.10 21.06 4.11
C LEU A 32 -5.47 21.70 2.75
N THR A 33 -6.69 22.22 2.63
CA THR A 33 -7.21 22.78 1.38
C THR A 33 -7.19 24.31 1.33
N ALA A 34 -6.90 25.00 2.43
CA ALA A 34 -6.82 26.45 2.50
C ALA A 34 -5.76 27.03 1.53
N ASP A 35 -5.93 28.32 1.21
CA ASP A 35 -4.91 29.08 0.51
C ASP A 35 -3.67 29.23 1.40
N GLY A 36 -2.50 28.87 0.88
CA GLY A 36 -1.25 28.87 1.66
C GLY A 36 -1.15 27.75 2.69
N ALA A 37 -1.99 26.71 2.60
CA ALA A 37 -1.93 25.54 3.48
C ALA A 37 -0.55 24.91 3.56
N GLU A 38 0.18 24.87 2.44
CA GLU A 38 1.52 24.30 2.37
C GLU A 38 2.52 25.00 3.30
N ASP A 39 2.54 26.33 3.26
CA ASP A 39 3.44 27.13 4.10
C ASP A 39 3.01 27.09 5.56
N ALA A 40 1.70 27.13 5.83
CA ALA A 40 1.16 27.03 7.18
C ALA A 40 1.48 25.67 7.82
N MET A 41 1.30 24.58 7.08
CA MET A 41 1.63 23.22 7.53
C MET A 41 3.13 23.08 7.79
N TYR A 42 3.97 23.59 6.88
CA TYR A 42 5.41 23.53 7.07
C TYR A 42 5.83 24.32 8.31
N ALA A 43 5.30 25.54 8.51
CA ALA A 43 5.61 26.35 9.68
C ALA A 43 5.22 25.67 11.01
N LYS A 44 4.13 24.88 11.02
CA LYS A 44 3.73 24.09 12.19
C LYS A 44 4.73 22.99 12.53
N ILE A 45 5.24 22.28 11.52
CA ILE A 45 6.13 21.13 11.73
C ILE A 45 7.62 21.49 11.76
N GLU A 46 8.01 22.67 11.29
CA GLU A 46 9.41 23.10 11.18
C GLU A 46 10.19 22.98 12.50
N PRO A 47 9.65 23.40 13.67
CA PRO A 47 10.37 23.24 14.93
C PRO A 47 10.66 21.78 15.27
N ASP A 48 9.68 20.89 15.08
CA ASP A 48 9.81 19.46 15.33
C ASP A 48 10.75 18.82 14.30
N LEU A 49 10.71 19.27 13.05
CA LEU A 49 11.59 18.82 11.98
C LEU A 49 13.06 19.17 12.27
N LEU A 50 13.30 20.38 12.78
CA LEU A 50 14.63 20.83 13.19
C LEU A 50 15.12 20.04 14.42
N SER A 51 14.28 19.87 15.44
CA SER A 51 14.61 19.06 16.61
C SER A 51 14.89 17.60 16.22
N PHE A 52 14.10 17.07 15.29
CA PHE A 52 14.32 15.76 14.72
C PHE A 52 15.64 15.71 13.96
N LYS A 53 15.98 16.69 13.13
CA LYS A 53 17.26 16.75 12.40
C LYS A 53 18.47 16.68 13.33
N GLU A 54 18.42 17.40 14.46
CA GLU A 54 19.49 17.44 15.46
C GLU A 54 19.67 16.08 16.16
N THR A 55 18.58 15.38 16.41
CA THR A 55 18.57 14.11 17.14
C THR A 55 18.53 12.87 16.24
N ALA A 56 18.29 13.04 14.94
CA ALA A 56 18.03 11.97 13.97
C ALA A 56 19.21 10.99 13.90
N ALA A 57 20.44 11.48 13.81
CA ALA A 57 21.61 10.59 13.72
C ALA A 57 21.74 9.66 14.94
N LEU A 58 21.24 10.07 16.10
CA LEU A 58 21.31 9.29 17.34
C LEU A 58 20.11 8.37 17.54
N GLN A 59 18.91 8.82 17.16
CA GLN A 59 17.67 8.12 17.47
C GLN A 59 17.06 7.36 16.28
N MET A 60 17.43 7.69 15.04
CA MET A 60 16.88 7.04 13.83
C MET A 60 17.11 5.53 13.83
N PRO A 61 18.33 4.99 14.14
CA PRO A 61 18.52 3.54 14.17
C PRO A 61 17.62 2.83 15.18
N MET A 62 17.34 3.48 16.32
CA MET A 62 16.44 2.96 17.33
C MET A 62 14.99 2.93 16.82
N TYR A 63 14.49 4.03 16.24
CA TYR A 63 13.13 4.10 15.69
C TYR A 63 12.93 3.13 14.54
N VAL A 64 13.89 3.06 13.61
CA VAL A 64 13.86 2.10 12.50
C VAL A 64 13.92 0.67 13.01
N GLY A 65 14.81 0.37 13.97
CA GLY A 65 14.90 -0.96 14.59
C GLY A 65 13.60 -1.39 15.28
N MET A 66 12.95 -0.48 16.00
CA MET A 66 11.66 -0.73 16.64
C MET A 66 10.56 -0.98 15.59
N GLY A 67 10.45 -0.12 14.57
CA GLY A 67 9.47 -0.29 13.49
C GLY A 67 9.66 -1.60 12.73
N ARG A 68 10.92 -1.93 12.39
CA ARG A 68 11.31 -3.22 11.80
C ARG A 68 10.88 -4.40 12.67
N GLY A 69 11.12 -4.34 13.98
CA GLY A 69 10.74 -5.39 14.93
C GLY A 69 9.22 -5.64 14.97
N ILE A 70 8.43 -4.56 14.97
CA ILE A 70 6.96 -4.64 14.93
C ILE A 70 6.49 -5.29 13.63
N LEU A 71 7.00 -4.84 12.47
CA LEU A 71 6.65 -5.39 11.17
C LEU A 71 7.06 -6.87 11.05
N ALA A 72 8.26 -7.21 11.53
CA ALA A 72 8.75 -8.58 11.56
C ALA A 72 7.85 -9.49 12.40
N ALA A 73 7.47 -9.05 13.60
CA ALA A 73 6.56 -9.80 14.46
C ALA A 73 5.19 -10.01 13.78
N GLY A 74 4.67 -8.98 13.10
CA GLY A 74 3.45 -9.06 12.31
C GLY A 74 3.52 -10.14 11.21
N VAL A 75 4.62 -10.18 10.45
CA VAL A 75 4.85 -11.22 9.42
C VAL A 75 4.92 -12.61 10.05
N GLN A 76 5.61 -12.76 11.17
CA GLN A 76 5.77 -14.06 11.83
C GLN A 76 4.44 -14.64 12.32
N GLN A 77 3.54 -13.77 12.79
CA GLN A 77 2.20 -14.15 13.27
C GLN A 77 1.22 -14.56 12.16
N ARG A 78 1.54 -14.33 10.89
CA ARG A 78 0.69 -14.74 9.77
C ARG A 78 0.79 -16.24 9.52
N GLU A 79 -0.26 -16.98 9.85
CA GLU A 79 -0.35 -18.43 9.59
C GLU A 79 -0.65 -18.73 8.11
N ASP A 80 -1.21 -17.77 7.39
CA ASP A 80 -1.54 -17.86 5.96
C ASP A 80 -0.32 -17.69 5.03
N LEU A 81 0.85 -17.37 5.57
CA LEU A 81 2.10 -17.22 4.82
C LEU A 81 2.98 -18.47 4.93
N SER A 82 3.50 -18.94 3.78
CA SER A 82 4.54 -19.97 3.74
C SER A 82 5.86 -19.48 4.34
N ALA A 83 6.78 -20.41 4.63
CA ALA A 83 8.11 -20.06 5.12
C ALA A 83 8.88 -19.15 4.13
N GLU A 84 8.76 -19.44 2.83
CA GLU A 84 9.36 -18.65 1.76
C GLU A 84 8.75 -17.24 1.68
N GLN A 85 7.43 -17.14 1.82
CA GLN A 85 6.74 -15.84 1.84
C GLN A 85 7.12 -14.99 3.05
N LYS A 86 7.29 -15.61 4.22
CA LYS A 86 7.80 -14.91 5.42
C LYS A 86 9.23 -14.41 5.20
N THR A 87 10.11 -15.24 4.65
CA THR A 87 11.49 -14.84 4.29
C THR A 87 11.50 -13.65 3.34
N GLN A 88 10.63 -13.67 2.32
CA GLN A 88 10.53 -12.57 1.35
C GLN A 88 10.00 -11.28 1.98
N ALA A 89 8.98 -11.38 2.83
CA ALA A 89 8.45 -10.23 3.55
C ALA A 89 9.51 -9.63 4.49
N MET A 90 10.30 -10.47 5.16
CA MET A 90 11.44 -10.02 5.98
C MET A 90 12.51 -9.31 5.15
N ALA A 91 12.88 -9.82 3.97
CA ALA A 91 13.84 -9.15 3.09
C ALA A 91 13.34 -7.78 2.60
N SER A 92 12.03 -7.66 2.35
CA SER A 92 11.41 -6.38 1.96
C SER A 92 11.39 -5.39 3.14
N ILE A 93 11.11 -5.87 4.36
CA ILE A 93 11.20 -5.07 5.60
C ILE A 93 12.64 -4.58 5.81
N ASP A 94 13.64 -5.42 5.59
CA ASP A 94 15.06 -5.05 5.74
C ASP A 94 15.49 -4.00 4.72
N ALA A 95 15.06 -4.14 3.46
CA ALA A 95 15.31 -3.15 2.42
C ALA A 95 14.66 -1.80 2.75
N PHE A 96 13.42 -1.82 3.26
CA PHE A 96 12.71 -0.61 3.70
C PHE A 96 13.36 0.05 4.91
N ALA A 97 13.78 -0.73 5.92
CA ALA A 97 14.49 -0.24 7.09
C ALA A 97 15.78 0.49 6.68
N LYS A 98 16.56 -0.12 5.78
CA LYS A 98 17.80 0.49 5.26
C LYS A 98 17.53 1.80 4.51
N TRP A 99 16.48 1.87 3.70
CA TRP A 99 16.08 3.12 3.06
C TRP A 99 15.70 4.18 4.10
N ALA A 100 14.88 3.82 5.09
CA ALA A 100 14.42 4.73 6.13
C ALA A 100 15.58 5.32 6.95
N GLU A 101 16.64 4.55 7.22
CA GLU A 101 17.85 5.05 7.89
C GLU A 101 18.57 6.14 7.08
N SER A 102 18.51 6.06 5.75
CA SER A 102 19.17 7.00 4.84
C SER A 102 18.28 8.15 4.37
N ALA A 103 16.97 8.01 4.49
CA ALA A 103 16.00 8.96 3.98
C ALA A 103 16.14 10.29 4.73
N GLN A 104 16.28 11.38 3.98
CA GLN A 104 16.49 12.72 4.53
C GLN A 104 15.16 13.34 4.98
N PHE A 105 14.44 12.67 5.87
CA PHE A 105 13.11 13.09 6.35
C PHE A 105 13.11 14.52 6.90
N ALA A 106 14.22 14.93 7.51
CA ALA A 106 14.40 16.25 8.12
C ALA A 106 14.92 17.33 7.14
N ASP A 107 15.03 17.03 5.84
CA ASP A 107 15.39 18.03 4.85
C ASP A 107 14.21 18.99 4.60
N PRO A 108 14.39 20.31 4.80
CA PRO A 108 13.33 21.30 4.62
C PRO A 108 12.70 21.30 3.22
N ALA A 109 13.51 21.12 2.17
CA ALA A 109 13.01 21.18 0.80
C ALA A 109 12.21 19.92 0.44
N LEU A 110 12.63 18.76 0.94
CA LEU A 110 11.87 17.51 0.78
C LEU A 110 10.57 17.56 1.59
N ALA A 111 10.61 18.01 2.85
CA ALA A 111 9.41 18.13 3.68
C ALA A 111 8.36 19.06 3.04
N LYS A 112 8.77 20.21 2.50
CA LYS A 112 7.86 21.12 1.77
C LYS A 112 7.24 20.46 0.54
N GLN A 113 8.00 19.69 -0.23
CA GLN A 113 7.46 18.94 -1.37
C GLN A 113 6.46 17.88 -0.94
N ALA A 114 6.77 17.11 0.11
CA ALA A 114 5.86 16.12 0.66
C ALA A 114 4.54 16.76 1.15
N ILE A 115 4.61 17.88 1.89
CA ILE A 115 3.42 18.65 2.30
C ILE A 115 2.63 19.12 1.08
N GLY A 116 3.30 19.64 0.04
CA GLY A 116 2.66 20.05 -1.20
C GLY A 116 1.86 18.91 -1.86
N HIS A 117 2.38 17.68 -1.87
CA HIS A 117 1.65 16.51 -2.35
C HIS A 117 0.43 16.18 -1.49
N ILE A 118 0.52 16.33 -0.16
CA ILE A 118 -0.61 16.11 0.76
C ILE A 118 -1.71 17.16 0.53
N CYS A 119 -1.36 18.45 0.51
CA CYS A 119 -2.32 19.54 0.27
C CYS A 119 -2.96 19.41 -1.11
N LYS A 120 -2.18 19.08 -2.14
CA LYS A 120 -2.72 18.80 -3.48
C LYS A 120 -3.69 17.61 -3.45
N ALA A 121 -3.34 16.51 -2.80
CA ALA A 121 -4.21 15.33 -2.72
C ALA A 121 -5.52 15.64 -1.99
N ALA A 122 -5.48 16.41 -0.90
CA ALA A 122 -6.67 16.84 -0.19
C ALA A 122 -7.59 17.69 -1.09
N ARG A 123 -7.03 18.61 -1.88
CA ARG A 123 -7.79 19.43 -2.85
C ARG A 123 -8.35 18.58 -4.00
N ASP A 124 -7.57 17.66 -4.54
CA ASP A 124 -7.97 16.77 -5.63
C ASP A 124 -9.05 15.76 -5.19
N LEU A 125 -8.99 15.28 -3.94
CA LEU A 125 -10.03 14.43 -3.36
C LEU A 125 -11.37 15.15 -3.24
N ASN A 126 -11.33 16.47 -3.02
CA ASN A 126 -12.48 17.37 -2.93
C ASN A 126 -13.58 16.83 -1.99
N LEU A 127 -13.17 16.21 -0.88
CA LEU A 127 -14.08 15.75 0.17
C LEU A 127 -14.31 16.89 1.15
N LYS A 128 -15.56 17.30 1.35
CA LYS A 128 -15.87 18.47 2.20
C LYS A 128 -16.22 18.12 3.63
N SER A 129 -16.62 16.88 3.88
CA SER A 129 -17.00 16.39 5.20
C SER A 129 -16.85 14.87 5.31
N MET A 130 -16.86 14.38 6.55
CA MET A 130 -16.82 12.94 6.80
C MET A 130 -18.11 12.23 6.35
N ASP A 131 -19.25 12.94 6.36
CA ASP A 131 -20.51 12.40 5.81
C ASP A 131 -20.42 12.22 4.28
N GLU A 132 -19.71 13.09 3.55
CA GLU A 132 -19.45 12.88 2.13
C GLU A 132 -18.59 11.64 1.88
N LEU A 133 -17.56 11.43 2.72
CA LEU A 133 -16.72 10.23 2.66
C LEU A 133 -17.54 8.95 2.90
N HIS A 134 -18.41 8.94 3.91
CA HIS A 134 -19.27 7.80 4.23
C HIS A 134 -20.38 7.55 3.19
N ALA A 135 -20.75 8.58 2.42
CA ALA A 135 -21.71 8.45 1.34
C ALA A 135 -21.11 7.83 0.06
N LEU A 136 -19.78 7.69 -0.05
CA LEU A 136 -19.15 7.14 -1.24
C LEU A 136 -19.53 5.68 -1.46
N SER A 137 -19.98 5.37 -2.68
CA SER A 137 -20.03 3.98 -3.13
C SER A 137 -18.61 3.40 -3.22
N PHE A 138 -18.52 2.07 -3.18
CA PHE A 138 -17.23 1.38 -3.32
C PHE A 138 -16.49 1.78 -4.61
N ASP A 139 -17.20 1.90 -5.74
CA ASP A 139 -16.57 2.25 -7.02
C ASP A 139 -16.08 3.71 -7.05
N GLU A 140 -16.77 4.63 -6.38
CA GLU A 140 -16.30 6.01 -6.20
C GLU A 140 -15.09 6.08 -5.27
N ALA A 141 -15.11 5.31 -4.19
CA ALA A 141 -13.99 5.23 -3.25
C ALA A 141 -12.73 4.66 -3.91
N VAL A 142 -12.85 3.65 -4.77
CA VAL A 142 -11.72 3.12 -5.55
C VAL A 142 -11.17 4.19 -6.49
N LYS A 143 -12.03 4.89 -7.24
CA LYS A 143 -11.59 5.97 -8.15
C LYS A 143 -10.92 7.13 -7.41
N ARG A 144 -11.45 7.53 -6.26
CA ARG A 144 -10.83 8.56 -5.41
C ARG A 144 -9.56 8.05 -4.74
N GLY A 145 -9.47 6.74 -4.50
CA GLY A 145 -8.28 6.06 -4.00
C GLY A 145 -7.05 6.24 -4.89
N ASP A 146 -7.23 6.40 -6.21
CA ASP A 146 -6.13 6.69 -7.14
C ASP A 146 -5.41 8.00 -6.79
N VAL A 147 -6.15 9.03 -6.34
CA VAL A 147 -5.58 10.32 -5.92
C VAL A 147 -4.64 10.12 -4.73
N LEU A 148 -5.09 9.38 -3.72
CA LEU A 148 -4.29 9.07 -2.53
C LEU A 148 -3.08 8.19 -2.89
N PHE A 149 -3.27 7.22 -3.78
CA PHE A 149 -2.19 6.35 -4.23
C PHE A 149 -1.11 7.13 -4.99
N ILE A 150 -1.50 8.03 -5.88
CA ILE A 150 -0.57 8.92 -6.60
C ILE A 150 0.16 9.84 -5.62
N ALA A 151 -0.54 10.44 -4.65
CA ALA A 151 0.06 11.29 -3.64
C ALA A 151 1.11 10.54 -2.82
N MET A 152 0.77 9.33 -2.36
CA MET A 152 1.69 8.45 -1.63
C MET A 152 2.93 8.13 -2.46
N LYS A 153 2.77 7.77 -3.74
CA LYS A 153 3.89 7.53 -4.66
C LYS A 153 4.80 8.75 -4.80
N ASN A 154 4.22 9.93 -4.97
CA ASN A 154 4.99 11.16 -5.11
C ASN A 154 5.76 11.50 -3.82
N ILE A 155 5.15 11.30 -2.65
CA ILE A 155 5.85 11.47 -1.36
C ILE A 155 7.01 10.49 -1.23
N PHE A 156 6.82 9.23 -1.62
CA PHE A 156 7.92 8.27 -1.63
C PHE A 156 9.04 8.67 -2.59
N ASP A 157 8.71 9.16 -3.79
CA ASP A 157 9.68 9.65 -4.77
C ASP A 157 10.49 10.85 -4.24
N VAL A 158 9.83 11.78 -3.54
CA VAL A 158 10.51 12.91 -2.86
C VAL A 158 11.65 12.42 -1.94
N TYR A 159 11.47 11.27 -1.28
CA TYR A 159 12.48 10.66 -0.41
C TYR A 159 13.31 9.56 -1.11
N GLY A 160 13.34 9.56 -2.44
CA GLY A 160 14.18 8.68 -3.25
C GLY A 160 13.63 7.27 -3.46
N PHE A 161 12.37 7.02 -3.12
CA PHE A 161 11.71 5.74 -3.36
C PHE A 161 10.74 5.78 -4.56
N LYS A 162 11.26 5.38 -5.72
CA LYS A 162 10.48 5.32 -6.96
C LYS A 162 9.72 4.00 -7.09
N ILE A 163 8.46 4.01 -6.67
CA ILE A 163 7.58 2.85 -6.81
C ILE A 163 7.45 2.41 -8.28
N ASP A 164 7.45 3.36 -9.22
CA ASP A 164 7.40 3.04 -10.65
C ASP A 164 8.64 2.29 -11.14
N ASP A 165 9.83 2.62 -10.62
CA ASP A 165 11.05 1.89 -10.95
C ASP A 165 11.02 0.46 -10.39
N VAL A 166 10.46 0.27 -9.18
CA VAL A 166 10.25 -1.07 -8.61
C VAL A 166 9.35 -1.89 -9.52
N LEU A 167 8.21 -1.34 -9.93
CA LEU A 167 7.25 -2.02 -10.82
C LEU A 167 7.87 -2.31 -12.19
N ALA A 168 8.54 -1.32 -12.80
CA ALA A 168 9.20 -1.46 -14.10
C ALA A 168 10.36 -2.46 -14.09
N SER A 169 11.00 -2.68 -12.93
CA SER A 169 12.07 -3.66 -12.78
C SER A 169 11.58 -5.11 -12.70
N THR A 170 10.27 -5.34 -12.61
CA THR A 170 9.69 -6.67 -12.42
C THR A 170 9.91 -7.54 -13.66
N LYS A 171 10.57 -8.68 -13.46
CA LYS A 171 10.77 -9.73 -14.45
C LYS A 171 10.09 -11.00 -13.99
N THR A 172 9.35 -11.66 -14.87
CA THR A 172 8.71 -12.94 -14.63
C THR A 172 9.41 -14.02 -15.45
N GLU A 173 9.74 -15.13 -14.80
CA GLU A 173 10.36 -16.30 -15.42
C GLU A 173 9.57 -17.54 -15.02
N VAL A 174 9.06 -18.30 -15.98
CA VAL A 174 8.38 -19.57 -15.70
C VAL A 174 9.43 -20.62 -15.37
N THR A 175 9.47 -21.07 -14.12
CA THR A 175 10.45 -22.06 -13.63
C THR A 175 9.94 -23.49 -13.74
N ALA A 176 8.62 -23.70 -13.72
CA ALA A 176 7.99 -24.98 -14.01
C ALA A 176 6.57 -24.77 -14.54
N GLN A 177 6.09 -25.62 -15.44
CA GLN A 177 4.71 -25.62 -15.90
C GLN A 177 4.15 -27.04 -15.89
N THR A 178 2.94 -27.22 -15.38
CA THR A 178 2.25 -28.51 -15.27
C THR A 178 0.77 -28.29 -15.57
N GLY A 179 0.35 -28.62 -16.79
CA GLY A 179 -0.99 -28.30 -17.28
C GLY A 179 -1.22 -26.79 -17.23
N ASP A 180 -2.33 -26.38 -16.62
CA ASP A 180 -2.74 -24.97 -16.51
C ASP A 180 -2.07 -24.23 -15.33
N SER A 181 -1.18 -24.89 -14.58
CA SER A 181 -0.44 -24.30 -13.46
C SER A 181 1.02 -24.07 -13.82
N ALA A 182 1.53 -22.87 -13.51
CA ALA A 182 2.92 -22.47 -13.71
C ALA A 182 3.53 -21.96 -12.41
N LYS A 183 4.72 -22.45 -12.05
CA LYS A 183 5.59 -21.78 -11.08
C LYS A 183 6.31 -20.66 -11.81
N VAL A 184 6.10 -19.44 -11.32
CA VAL A 184 6.69 -18.22 -11.88
C VAL A 184 7.59 -17.60 -10.83
N LYS A 185 8.87 -17.48 -11.17
CA LYS A 185 9.82 -16.65 -10.42
C LYS A 185 9.64 -15.20 -10.84
N ILE A 186 9.33 -14.36 -9.87
CA ILE A 186 9.21 -12.92 -10.02
C ILE A 186 10.46 -12.30 -9.41
N THR A 187 11.19 -11.52 -10.19
CA THR A 187 12.36 -10.77 -9.74
C THR A 187 12.09 -9.29 -9.89
N TYR A 188 12.35 -8.49 -8.87
CA TYR A 188 12.20 -7.03 -8.92
C TYR A 188 13.32 -6.38 -8.12
N LYS A 189 13.54 -5.09 -8.32
CA LYS A 189 14.56 -4.29 -7.66
C LYS A 189 13.88 -3.30 -6.72
N MET A 190 14.24 -3.32 -5.45
CA MET A 190 13.71 -2.41 -4.43
C MET A 190 14.89 -1.79 -3.67
N PHE A 191 14.99 -0.45 -3.66
CA PHE A 191 16.12 0.27 -3.04
C PHE A 191 17.49 -0.26 -3.46
N GLU A 192 17.69 -0.45 -4.77
CA GLU A 192 18.89 -1.07 -5.35
C GLU A 192 19.13 -2.56 -5.02
N THR A 193 18.27 -3.18 -4.21
CA THR A 193 18.38 -4.57 -3.80
C THR A 193 17.53 -5.45 -4.72
N PRO A 194 18.13 -6.42 -5.45
CA PRO A 194 17.36 -7.39 -6.20
C PRO A 194 16.66 -8.35 -5.23
N LEU A 195 15.36 -8.46 -5.36
CA LEU A 195 14.51 -9.37 -4.60
C LEU A 195 13.86 -10.34 -5.58
N SER A 196 13.63 -11.58 -5.15
CA SER A 196 12.95 -12.57 -5.98
C SER A 196 12.12 -13.53 -5.15
N PHE A 197 10.96 -13.91 -5.67
CA PHE A 197 10.12 -14.95 -5.08
C PHE A 197 9.51 -15.84 -6.15
N GLU A 198 9.15 -17.05 -5.77
CA GLU A 198 8.37 -17.95 -6.62
C GLU A 198 6.89 -17.88 -6.22
N SER A 199 6.01 -17.90 -7.21
CA SER A 199 4.57 -17.98 -7.00
C SER A 199 3.96 -18.99 -7.96
N GLU A 200 3.01 -19.77 -7.47
CA GLU A 200 2.14 -20.56 -8.33
C GLU A 200 1.10 -19.65 -8.98
N MET A 201 1.03 -19.75 -10.30
CA MET A 201 0.10 -19.02 -11.17
C MET A 201 -0.71 -20.02 -11.98
N VAL A 202 -1.94 -19.66 -12.28
CA VAL A 202 -2.83 -20.38 -13.18
C VAL A 202 -3.07 -19.51 -14.41
N GLU A 203 -3.08 -20.13 -15.58
CA GLU A 203 -3.42 -19.45 -16.81
C GLU A 203 -4.94 -19.19 -16.85
N LEU A 204 -5.35 -17.92 -16.95
CA LEU A 204 -6.75 -17.52 -17.11
C LEU A 204 -6.88 -16.72 -18.41
N ASP A 205 -7.36 -17.37 -19.49
CA ASP A 205 -7.62 -16.74 -20.80
C ASP A 205 -6.44 -15.90 -21.34
N GLY A 206 -5.20 -16.36 -21.12
CA GLY A 206 -3.96 -15.73 -21.60
C GLY A 206 -3.02 -15.24 -20.49
N PRO A 207 -3.40 -14.28 -19.62
CA PRO A 207 -2.55 -13.85 -18.52
C PRO A 207 -2.44 -14.92 -17.40
N LEU A 208 -1.22 -15.07 -16.87
CA LEU A 208 -0.96 -15.85 -15.66
C LEU A 208 -1.42 -15.05 -14.43
N VAL A 209 -2.30 -15.63 -13.63
CA VAL A 209 -2.83 -15.03 -12.40
C VAL A 209 -2.50 -15.94 -11.22
N ARG A 210 -2.14 -15.36 -10.07
CA ARG A 210 -1.83 -16.15 -8.86
C ARG A 210 -2.99 -17.11 -8.53
N GLN A 211 -2.69 -18.37 -8.23
CA GLN A 211 -3.71 -19.42 -8.04
C GLN A 211 -4.78 -19.07 -6.98
N GLY A 212 -4.43 -18.33 -5.91
CA GLY A 212 -5.39 -17.87 -4.91
C GLY A 212 -6.36 -16.76 -5.36
N PHE A 213 -6.12 -16.15 -6.53
CA PHE A 213 -6.98 -15.15 -7.16
C PHE A 213 -7.81 -15.72 -8.31
N ALA A 214 -7.41 -16.86 -8.87
CA ALA A 214 -8.28 -17.66 -9.71
C ALA A 214 -9.38 -18.21 -8.80
N GLY A 215 -10.63 -17.74 -8.97
CA GLY A 215 -11.77 -18.30 -8.26
C GLY A 215 -11.75 -19.82 -8.40
N LYS A 216 -12.14 -20.54 -7.34
CA LYS A 216 -12.24 -22.02 -7.39
C LYS A 216 -12.94 -22.40 -8.71
N PRO A 217 -12.35 -23.27 -9.55
CA PRO A 217 -13.15 -23.91 -10.58
C PRO A 217 -14.28 -24.62 -9.84
N GLU A 218 -15.52 -24.28 -10.15
CA GLU A 218 -16.66 -24.99 -9.61
C GLU A 218 -16.52 -26.46 -9.98
N GLU A 219 -16.20 -27.29 -8.98
CA GLU A 219 -16.37 -28.74 -9.05
C GLU A 219 -17.86 -29.02 -9.23
N GLY A 220 -18.30 -29.09 -10.48
CA GLY A 220 -19.73 -29.05 -10.74
C GLY A 220 -20.17 -29.39 -12.15
N PHE A 221 -19.57 -30.38 -12.82
CA PHE A 221 -20.37 -31.17 -13.77
C PHE A 221 -19.90 -32.62 -13.78
N GLY A 222 -20.58 -33.42 -12.97
CA GLY A 222 -20.43 -34.87 -12.96
C GLY A 222 -20.74 -35.44 -14.33
N ARG A 223 -19.84 -36.28 -14.83
CA ARG A 223 -20.18 -37.33 -15.79
C ARG A 223 -21.25 -38.22 -15.15
N SER A 224 -22.51 -37.97 -15.47
CA SER A 224 -23.54 -39.00 -15.34
C SER A 224 -23.44 -39.90 -16.57
N ALA A 225 -22.80 -41.05 -16.36
CA ALA A 225 -23.07 -42.22 -17.18
C ALA A 225 -24.40 -42.83 -16.71
N ARG A 226 -25.37 -42.99 -17.62
CA ARG A 226 -26.17 -44.22 -17.69
C ARG A 226 -26.92 -44.37 -19.01
N ASP A 227 -26.80 -45.60 -19.52
CA ASP A 227 -27.45 -46.27 -20.64
C ASP A 227 -28.94 -46.02 -20.82
N GLY A 228 -29.42 -46.30 -22.04
CA GLY A 228 -30.83 -46.63 -22.24
C GLY A 228 -31.29 -46.90 -23.67
N SER A 229 -30.85 -48.04 -24.24
CA SER A 229 -31.46 -48.83 -25.35
C SER A 229 -31.41 -48.32 -26.78
#